data_AF-A0A496WQQ4-F1
#
_entry.id   AF-A0A496WQQ4-F1
#
_cell.length_a   1.000
_cell.length_b   1.000
_cell.length_c   1.000
_cell.angle_alpha   90.00
_cell.angle_beta   90.00
_cell.angle_gamma   90.00
#
_symmetry.space_group_name_H-M   'P 1'
#
loop_
_entity.id
_entity.type
_entity.pdbx_description
1 polymer ?
#
loop_
_entity_poly.entity_id
_entity_poly.type
_entity_poly.pdbx_seq_one_letter_code
_entity_poly.pdbx_strand_id
1 'polypeptide(L)'
;MRGREADWKKFTKLKKVALERFCEMVLDESRKICDRENTTAYENYSALYKIIRKRDKELGRLFDGHSRSRADLQLLGMYNFELVSEDDLSQFSEETQKFVTWRMEPEPDDS
;
A
#
# COMPACT_ATOMS: atom_id res chain seq x y z
N MET A 1 2.88 11.60 11.33
CA MET A 1 3.10 11.20 12.74
C MET A 1 4.12 12.11 13.42
N ARG A 2 4.14 13.40 13.08
CA ARG A 2 5.09 14.32 13.70
C ARG A 2 4.64 14.62 15.12
N GLY A 3 5.49 14.35 16.12
CA GLY A 3 5.13 14.50 17.54
C GLY A 3 4.39 13.30 18.15
N ARG A 4 3.95 12.31 17.35
CA ARG A 4 3.33 11.07 17.83
C ARG A 4 4.33 9.91 17.86
N GLU A 5 5.15 9.85 18.90
CA GLU A 5 6.28 8.90 18.95
C GLU A 5 5.83 7.44 19.10
N ALA A 6 4.74 7.17 19.81
CA ALA A 6 4.16 5.83 19.91
C ALA A 6 3.70 5.32 18.53
N ASP A 7 3.01 6.15 17.76
CA ASP A 7 2.56 5.81 16.41
C ASP A 7 3.73 5.63 15.45
N TRP A 8 4.76 6.46 15.56
CA TRP A 8 5.97 6.30 14.76
C TRP A 8 6.64 4.93 14.95
N LYS A 9 6.73 4.46 16.21
CA LYS A 9 7.27 3.13 16.52
C LYS A 9 6.40 2.01 15.93
N LYS A 10 5.08 2.13 16.03
CA LYS A 10 4.12 1.17 15.45
C LYS A 10 4.24 1.15 13.93
N PHE A 11 4.23 2.32 13.29
CA PHE A 11 4.41 2.48 11.86
C PHE A 11 5.70 1.87 11.34
N THR A 12 6.82 2.06 12.04
CA THR A 12 8.11 1.50 11.60
C THR A 12 8.09 -0.03 11.54
N LYS A 13 7.37 -0.68 12.47
CA LYS A 13 7.18 -2.14 12.45
C LYS A 13 6.20 -2.55 11.35
N LEU A 14 5.05 -1.90 11.30
CA LEU A 14 3.99 -2.17 10.32
C LEU A 14 4.48 -1.98 8.88
N LYS A 15 5.30 -0.95 8.61
CA LYS A 15 5.89 -0.67 7.30
C LYS A 15 6.70 -1.86 6.75
N LYS A 16 7.37 -2.63 7.62
CA LYS A 16 8.09 -3.83 7.19
C LYS A 16 7.12 -4.96 6.82
N VAL A 17 6.09 -5.17 7.64
CA VAL A 17 5.04 -6.18 7.37
C VAL A 17 4.28 -5.84 6.08
N ALA A 18 3.89 -4.59 5.90
CA ALA A 18 3.21 -4.11 4.69
C ALA A 18 4.08 -4.24 3.43
N LEU A 19 5.41 -4.10 3.56
CA LEU A 19 6.34 -4.31 2.45
C LEU A 19 6.33 -5.77 1.98
N GLU A 20 6.42 -6.72 2.93
CA GLU A 20 6.33 -8.15 2.60
C GLU A 20 4.99 -8.50 1.94
N ARG A 21 3.86 -8.04 2.52
CA ARG A 21 2.52 -8.24 1.94
C ARG A 21 2.41 -7.69 0.52
N PHE A 22 3.02 -6.52 0.27
CA PHE A 22 3.03 -5.95 -1.08
C PHE A 22 3.84 -6.80 -2.05
N CYS A 23 5.04 -7.24 -1.64
CA CYS A 23 5.87 -8.12 -2.46
C CYS A 23 5.16 -9.45 -2.77
N GLU A 24 4.51 -10.07 -1.79
CA GLU A 24 3.71 -11.29 -1.98
C GLU A 24 2.58 -11.06 -2.99
N MET A 25 1.81 -9.98 -2.85
CA MET A 25 0.76 -9.61 -3.81
C MET A 25 1.30 -9.46 -5.24
N VAL A 26 2.44 -8.80 -5.41
CA VAL A 26 3.08 -8.60 -6.72
C VAL A 26 3.55 -9.94 -7.32
N LEU A 27 4.10 -10.82 -6.50
CA LEU A 27 4.54 -12.15 -6.93
C LEU A 27 3.35 -13.02 -7.36
N ASP A 28 2.25 -12.99 -6.62
CA ASP A 28 1.02 -13.71 -6.97
C ASP A 28 0.38 -13.17 -8.25
N GLU A 29 0.34 -11.85 -8.43
CA GLU A 29 -0.13 -11.23 -9.68
C GLU A 29 0.77 -11.62 -10.86
N SER A 30 2.08 -11.66 -10.65
CA SER A 30 3.06 -12.07 -11.66
C SER A 30 2.86 -13.53 -12.07
N ARG A 31 2.66 -14.42 -11.11
CA ARG A 31 2.39 -15.85 -11.35
C ARG A 31 1.13 -16.03 -12.21
N LYS A 32 0.04 -15.33 -11.88
CA LYS A 32 -1.20 -15.35 -12.67
C LYS A 32 -1.02 -14.88 -14.11
N ILE A 33 -0.04 -14.02 -14.40
CA ILE A 33 0.28 -13.60 -15.78
C ILE A 33 1.12 -14.66 -16.49
N CYS A 34 2.09 -15.25 -15.80
CA CYS A 34 2.92 -16.31 -16.35
C CYS A 34 2.10 -17.57 -16.70
N ASP A 35 1.11 -17.89 -15.87
CA ASP A 35 0.31 -19.12 -16.00
C ASP A 35 -0.92 -18.95 -16.92
N ARG A 36 -1.03 -17.84 -17.67
CA ARG A 36 -2.14 -17.62 -18.60
C ARG A 36 -2.11 -18.62 -19.73
N GLU A 37 -3.21 -19.37 -19.86
CA GLU A 37 -3.49 -20.21 -21.02
C GLU A 37 -4.11 -19.36 -22.15
N ASN A 38 -3.93 -19.79 -23.40
CA ASN A 38 -4.45 -19.13 -24.61
C ASN A 38 -3.79 -17.78 -24.98
N THR A 39 -2.58 -17.51 -24.49
CA THR A 39 -1.73 -16.39 -24.91
C THR A 39 -0.35 -16.89 -25.33
N THR A 40 0.35 -16.11 -26.14
CA THR A 40 1.73 -16.40 -26.51
C THR A 40 2.70 -16.01 -25.40
N ALA A 41 3.89 -16.63 -25.39
CA ALA A 41 4.95 -16.26 -24.46
C ALA A 41 5.34 -14.76 -24.54
N TYR A 42 5.32 -14.18 -25.74
CA TYR A 42 5.59 -12.75 -25.94
C TYR A 42 4.55 -11.85 -25.27
N GLU A 43 3.27 -12.20 -25.37
CA GLU A 43 2.17 -11.45 -24.73
C GLU A 43 2.27 -11.53 -23.21
N ASN A 44 2.55 -12.72 -22.66
CA ASN A 44 2.74 -12.91 -21.23
C ASN A 44 3.95 -12.13 -20.71
N TYR A 45 5.09 -12.17 -21.42
CA TYR A 45 6.27 -11.38 -21.09
C TYR A 45 5.97 -9.87 -21.11
N SER A 46 5.30 -9.38 -22.15
CA SER A 46 4.93 -7.97 -22.29
C SER A 46 3.98 -7.50 -21.18
N ALA A 47 2.99 -8.33 -20.82
CA ALA A 47 2.08 -8.07 -19.72
C ALA A 47 2.79 -8.05 -18.36
N LEU A 48 3.67 -9.02 -18.11
CA LEU A 48 4.46 -9.10 -16.88
C LEU A 48 5.36 -7.85 -16.73
N TYR A 49 6.05 -7.47 -17.80
CA TYR A 49 6.90 -6.28 -17.78
C TYR A 49 6.10 -5.01 -17.42
N LYS A 50 4.91 -4.85 -18.01
CA LYS A 50 4.04 -3.70 -17.71
C LYS A 50 3.59 -3.68 -16.25
N ILE A 51 3.20 -4.82 -15.68
CA ILE A 51 2.75 -4.86 -14.29
C ILE A 51 3.90 -4.59 -13.33
N ILE A 52 5.07 -5.21 -13.52
CA ILE A 52 6.24 -4.99 -12.67
C ILE A 52 6.63 -3.50 -12.67
N ARG A 53 6.64 -2.85 -13.85
CA ARG A 53 6.90 -1.41 -13.95
C ARG A 53 5.88 -0.53 -13.22
N LYS A 54 4.61 -0.95 -13.17
CA LYS A 54 3.57 -0.27 -12.40
C LYS A 54 3.81 -0.46 -10.90
N ARG A 55 4.03 -1.70 -10.47
CA ARG A 55 4.22 -2.06 -9.06
C ARG A 55 5.49 -1.47 -8.47
N ASP A 56 6.57 -1.36 -9.25
CA ASP A 56 7.81 -0.69 -8.84
C ASP A 56 7.58 0.79 -8.49
N LYS A 57 6.77 1.50 -9.29
CA LYS A 57 6.38 2.90 -8.98
C LYS A 57 5.54 3.00 -7.71
N GLU A 58 4.63 2.06 -7.49
CA GLU A 58 3.80 2.00 -6.29
C GLU A 58 4.63 1.68 -5.05
N LEU A 59 5.58 0.73 -5.17
CA LEU A 59 6.56 0.38 -4.16
C LEU A 59 7.33 1.62 -3.71
N GLY A 60 7.89 2.37 -4.66
CA GLY A 60 8.62 3.61 -4.35
C GLY A 60 7.73 4.65 -3.67
N ARG A 61 6.50 4.86 -4.17
CA ARG A 61 5.55 5.82 -3.57
C ARG A 61 5.22 5.46 -2.11
N LEU A 62 4.96 4.19 -1.83
CA LEU A 62 4.50 3.70 -0.53
C LEU A 62 5.65 3.56 0.48
N PHE A 63 6.82 3.10 0.02
CA PHE A 63 7.90 2.67 0.92
C PHE A 63 9.15 3.55 0.88
N ASP A 64 9.39 4.35 -0.18
CA ASP A 64 10.61 5.16 -0.23
C ASP A 64 10.60 6.32 0.75
N GLY A 65 11.76 6.54 1.37
CA GLY A 65 11.96 7.57 2.37
C GLY A 65 11.49 7.12 3.76
N HIS A 66 12.21 7.60 4.77
CA HIS A 66 11.96 7.28 6.17
C HIS A 66 11.88 8.58 6.97
N SER A 67 10.73 9.25 6.90
CA SER A 67 10.49 10.48 7.65
C SER A 67 9.11 10.48 8.31
N ARG A 68 9.06 11.02 9.54
CA ARG A 68 7.82 11.14 10.33
C ARG A 68 6.75 12.02 9.67
N SER A 69 7.17 12.97 8.83
CA SER A 69 6.27 13.85 8.09
C SER A 69 5.58 13.14 6.93
N ARG A 70 6.21 12.11 6.35
CA ARG A 70 5.61 11.30 5.27
C ARG A 70 4.84 10.08 5.78
N ALA A 71 5.06 9.70 7.04
CA ALA A 71 4.48 8.49 7.63
C ALA A 71 2.95 8.42 7.56
N ASP A 72 2.23 9.53 7.81
CA ASP A 72 0.76 9.51 7.73
C ASP A 72 0.27 9.25 6.29
N LEU A 73 0.90 9.89 5.30
CA LEU A 73 0.59 9.68 3.88
C LEU A 73 0.96 8.28 3.39
N GLN A 74 2.08 7.74 3.88
CA GLN A 74 2.49 6.37 3.59
C GLN A 74 1.52 5.36 4.21
N LEU A 75 1.10 5.57 5.46
CA LEU A 75 0.12 4.70 6.12
C LEU A 75 -1.23 4.73 5.38
N LEU A 76 -1.73 5.90 5.02
CA LEU A 76 -2.93 6.05 4.19
C LEU A 76 -2.78 5.30 2.85
N GLY A 77 -1.65 5.46 2.19
CA GLY A 77 -1.36 4.72 0.95
C GLY A 77 -1.37 3.21 1.16
N MET A 78 -0.73 2.71 2.21
CA MET A 78 -0.69 1.28 2.50
C MET A 78 -2.09 0.72 2.83
N TYR A 79 -2.91 1.49 3.56
CA TYR A 79 -4.29 1.12 3.86
C TYR A 79 -5.16 1.06 2.60
N ASN A 80 -5.04 2.05 1.70
CA ASN A 80 -5.76 2.04 0.41
C ASN A 80 -5.33 0.91 -0.54
N PHE A 81 -4.13 0.37 -0.35
CA PHE A 81 -3.64 -0.82 -1.05
C PHE A 81 -3.96 -2.12 -0.30
N GLU A 82 -4.78 -2.05 0.75
CA GLU A 82 -5.19 -3.19 1.60
C GLU A 82 -4.01 -3.92 2.26
N LEU A 83 -2.86 -3.25 2.38
CA LEU A 83 -1.65 -3.80 3.02
C LEU A 83 -1.69 -3.69 4.54
N VAL A 84 -2.61 -2.88 5.06
CA VAL A 84 -2.85 -2.59 6.48
C VAL A 84 -4.31 -2.88 6.74
N SER A 85 -4.59 -3.80 7.67
CA SER A 85 -5.96 -4.12 8.06
C SER A 85 -6.53 -3.10 9.04
N GLU A 86 -7.84 -3.17 9.28
CA GLU A 86 -8.49 -2.43 10.37
C GLU A 86 -7.85 -2.74 11.74
N ASP A 87 -7.51 -4.01 11.99
CA ASP A 87 -6.86 -4.41 13.24
C ASP A 87 -5.46 -3.80 13.39
N ASP A 88 -4.69 -3.71 12.29
CA ASP A 88 -3.40 -3.02 12.28
C ASP A 88 -3.59 -1.52 12.54
N LEU A 89 -4.62 -0.91 11.94
CA LEU A 89 -4.94 0.51 12.09
C LEU A 89 -5.45 0.86 13.50
N SER A 90 -6.24 -0.03 14.11
CA SER A 90 -6.80 0.13 15.46
C SER A 90 -5.74 0.30 16.55
N GLN A 91 -4.52 -0.18 16.28
CA GLN A 91 -3.40 -0.03 17.19
C GLN A 91 -2.84 1.41 17.21
N PHE A 92 -3.14 2.27 16.26
CA PHE A 92 -2.67 3.66 16.24
C PHE A 92 -3.51 4.57 17.14
N SER A 93 -3.02 5.79 17.41
CA SER A 93 -3.85 6.82 18.06
C SER A 93 -5.10 7.15 17.24
N GLU A 94 -6.17 7.60 17.91
CA GLU A 94 -7.39 8.06 17.24
C GLU A 94 -7.13 9.14 16.18
N GLU A 95 -6.16 10.03 16.42
CA GLU A 95 -5.79 11.07 15.46
C GLU A 95 -5.30 10.46 14.14
N THR A 96 -4.43 9.44 14.23
CA THR A 96 -3.92 8.74 13.05
C THR A 96 -4.99 7.87 12.39
N GLN A 97 -5.84 7.19 13.17
CA GLN A 97 -6.96 6.42 12.62
C GLN A 97 -7.92 7.33 11.83
N LYS A 98 -8.30 8.47 12.40
CA LYS A 98 -9.12 9.49 11.73
C LYS A 98 -8.45 10.01 10.46
N PHE A 99 -7.15 10.34 10.50
CA PHE A 99 -6.44 10.80 9.31
C PHE A 99 -6.52 9.80 8.14
N VAL A 100 -6.39 8.50 8.43
CA VAL A 100 -6.41 7.45 7.41
C VAL A 100 -7.84 7.20 6.89
N THR A 101 -8.84 7.22 7.78
CA THR A 101 -10.24 6.88 7.45
C THR A 101 -11.06 8.06 6.92
N TRP A 102 -10.70 9.30 7.24
CA TRP A 102 -11.46 10.51 6.90
C TRP A 102 -11.61 10.74 5.39
N ARG A 103 -10.77 10.12 4.56
CA ARG A 103 -10.89 10.23 3.09
C ARG A 103 -12.03 9.41 2.46
N MET A 104 -12.92 8.83 3.26
CA MET A 104 -14.10 8.08 2.81
C MET A 104 -15.45 8.78 3.04
N GLU A 105 -15.50 10.10 3.25
CA GLU A 105 -16.77 10.81 3.03
C GLU A 105 -16.87 11.14 1.53
N PRO A 106 -17.81 10.53 0.77
CA PRO A 106 -18.18 11.09 -0.52
C PRO A 106 -18.63 12.52 -0.27
N GLU A 107 -18.12 13.48 -1.07
CA GLU A 107 -18.70 14.82 -1.05
C GLU A 107 -20.21 14.68 -1.24
N PRO A 108 -21.03 15.41 -0.47
CA PRO A 108 -22.46 15.42 -0.73
C PRO A 108 -22.66 15.81 -2.19
N ASP A 109 -23.32 14.93 -2.93
CA ASP A 109 -23.75 15.15 -4.30
C ASP A 109 -24.56 16.45 -4.32
N ASP A 110 -23.94 17.53 -4.81
CA ASP A 110 -24.55 18.85 -4.94
C ASP A 110 -25.54 18.75 -6.10
N SER A 111 -26.74 18.27 -5.74
CA SER A 111 -27.91 18.04 -6.61
C SER A 111 -28.40 19.33 -7.27
#